data_AF-A0A7J3TUD8-F1
#
_entry.id   AF-A0A7J3TUD8-F1
#
_cell.length_a   1.000
_cell.length_b   1.000
_cell.length_c   1.000
_cell.angle_alpha   90.00
_cell.angle_beta   90.00
_cell.angle_gamma   90.00
#
_symmetry.space_group_name_H-M   'P 1'
#
loop_
_entity.id
_entity.type
_entity.pdbx_description
1 polymer ?
#
loop_
_entity_poly.entity_id
_entity_poly.type
_entity_poly.pdbx_seq_one_letter_code
_entity_poly.pdbx_strand_id
1 'polypeptide(L)'
;MNSEETRSFEAVTAIMMVLWIVIVAMFLSNLINFLTSIEYAAPITLEKHPFFIWTYRGLDTLTQVFLLLATALGVTALLREDEGPGVEEEPVVEGEEG
;
A
#
# COMPACT_ATOMS: atom_id res chain seq x y z
N MET A 1 -3.03 50.85 -11.73
CA MET A 1 -1.94 49.91 -12.08
C MET A 1 -1.08 50.60 -13.12
N ASN A 2 0.21 50.80 -12.84
CA ASN A 2 1.11 51.60 -13.68
C ASN A 2 1.55 50.81 -14.92
N SER A 3 1.79 51.47 -16.05
CA SER A 3 2.26 50.82 -17.29
C SER A 3 3.64 50.15 -17.15
N GLU A 4 4.44 50.56 -16.16
CA GLU A 4 5.69 49.89 -15.78
C GLU A 4 5.44 48.58 -15.02
N GLU A 5 4.38 48.55 -14.21
CA GLU A 5 3.96 47.38 -13.42
C GLU A 5 3.45 46.27 -14.33
N THR A 6 2.68 46.61 -15.37
CA THR A 6 2.21 45.64 -16.37
C THR A 6 3.37 45.07 -17.22
N ARG A 7 4.31 45.92 -17.64
CA ARG A 7 5.50 45.48 -18.41
C ARG A 7 6.42 44.56 -17.59
N SER A 8 6.61 44.85 -16.31
CA SER A 8 7.40 43.99 -15.42
C SER A 8 6.71 42.64 -15.18
N PHE A 9 5.39 42.62 -15.01
CA PHE A 9 4.60 41.39 -14.90
C PHE A 9 4.67 40.53 -16.17
N GLU A 10 4.53 41.14 -17.35
CA GLU A 10 4.66 40.45 -18.64
C GLU A 10 6.06 39.85 -18.82
N ALA A 11 7.11 40.60 -18.48
CA ALA A 11 8.49 40.13 -18.56
C ALA A 11 8.76 38.94 -17.62
N VAL A 12 8.29 39.01 -16.37
CA VAL A 12 8.41 37.90 -15.41
C VAL A 12 7.66 36.67 -15.91
N THR A 13 6.44 36.85 -16.42
CA THR A 13 5.63 35.75 -16.96
C THR A 13 6.31 35.09 -18.16
N ALA A 14 6.89 35.89 -19.07
CA ALA A 14 7.65 35.39 -20.21
C ALA A 14 8.89 34.58 -19.76
N ILE A 15 9.65 35.10 -18.78
CA ILE A 15 10.81 34.40 -18.23
C ILE A 15 10.39 33.08 -17.57
N MET A 16 9.31 33.07 -16.79
CA MET A 16 8.79 31.86 -16.16
C MET A 16 8.34 30.82 -17.19
N MET A 17 7.68 31.24 -18.26
CA MET A 17 7.27 30.35 -19.35
C MET A 17 8.49 29.71 -20.03
N VAL A 18 9.52 30.51 -20.36
CA VAL A 18 10.76 29.99 -20.96
C VAL A 18 11.44 28.99 -20.03
N LEU A 19 11.54 29.32 -18.74
CA LEU A 19 12.16 28.44 -17.75
C LEU A 19 11.39 27.12 -17.60
N TRP A 20 10.06 27.17 -17.64
CA TRP A 20 9.21 25.97 -17.64
C TRP A 20 9.44 25.09 -18.87
N ILE A 21 9.53 25.68 -20.06
CA ILE A 21 9.78 24.94 -21.30
C ILE A 21 11.13 24.22 -21.22
N VAL A 22 12.16 24.88 -20.67
CA VAL A 22 13.49 24.26 -20.50
C VAL A 22 13.42 23.07 -19.53
N ILE A 23 12.76 23.22 -18.38
CA ILE A 23 12.62 22.13 -17.39
C ILE A 23 11.89 20.94 -18.01
N VAL A 24 10.79 21.19 -18.70
CA VAL A 24 9.99 20.14 -19.36
C VAL A 24 10.82 19.45 -20.44
N ALA A 25 11.55 20.19 -21.27
CA ALA A 25 12.42 19.62 -22.29
C ALA A 25 13.52 18.73 -21.69
N MET A 26 14.16 19.16 -20.61
CA MET A 26 15.16 18.36 -19.88
C MET A 26 14.54 17.09 -19.30
N PHE A 27 13.37 17.20 -18.66
CA PHE A 27 12.66 16.05 -18.11
C PHE A 27 12.29 15.04 -19.21
N LEU A 28 11.71 15.49 -20.32
CA LEU A 28 11.34 14.63 -21.44
C LEU A 28 12.57 13.94 -22.05
N SER A 29 13.68 14.66 -22.23
CA SER A 29 14.91 14.06 -22.74
C SER A 29 15.44 12.97 -21.81
N ASN A 30 15.46 13.22 -20.51
CA ASN A 30 15.87 12.23 -19.52
C ASN A 30 14.92 11.04 -19.44
N LEU A 31 13.61 11.27 -19.56
CA LEU A 31 12.61 10.21 -19.57
C LEU A 31 12.75 9.33 -20.82
N ILE A 32 12.96 9.91 -21.99
CA ILE A 32 13.21 9.18 -23.24
C ILE A 32 14.49 8.34 -23.09
N ASN A 33 15.58 8.94 -22.61
CA ASN A 33 16.83 8.22 -22.37
C ASN A 33 16.68 7.08 -21.36
N PHE A 34 15.92 7.31 -20.28
CA PHE A 34 15.60 6.27 -19.31
C PHE A 34 14.85 5.12 -19.98
N LEU A 35 13.76 5.41 -20.70
CA LEU A 35 12.94 4.39 -21.36
C LEU A 35 13.71 3.62 -22.44
N THR A 36 14.60 4.28 -23.20
CA THR A 36 15.46 3.62 -24.19
C THR A 36 16.60 2.83 -23.55
N SER A 37 16.99 3.18 -22.33
CA SER A 37 17.98 2.43 -21.54
C SER A 37 17.39 1.24 -20.78
N ILE A 38 16.06 1.07 -20.78
CA ILE A 38 15.44 -0.13 -20.21
C ILE A 38 15.77 -1.30 -21.13
N GLU A 39 16.86 -1.98 -20.81
CA GLU A 39 17.14 -3.29 -21.34
C GLU A 39 16.13 -4.30 -20.76
N TYR A 40 15.85 -5.33 -21.54
CA TYR A 40 15.04 -6.45 -21.07
C TYR A 40 15.72 -7.11 -19.87
N ALA A 41 15.24 -6.81 -18.67
CA ALA A 41 15.57 -7.59 -17.49
C ALA A 41 14.89 -8.95 -17.63
N ALA A 42 15.68 -10.02 -17.70
CA ALA A 42 15.16 -11.38 -17.71
C ALA A 42 14.18 -11.54 -16.53
N PRO A 43 13.03 -12.23 -16.72
CA PRO A 43 12.03 -12.37 -15.68
C PRO A 43 12.68 -12.94 -14.43
N ILE A 44 12.50 -12.25 -13.31
CA ILE A 44 12.99 -12.71 -12.02
C ILE A 44 12.17 -13.95 -11.64
N THR A 45 12.76 -15.12 -11.89
CA THR A 45 12.18 -16.39 -11.45
C THR A 45 12.71 -16.74 -10.07
N LEU A 46 11.88 -17.41 -9.26
CA LEU A 46 12.26 -17.93 -7.95
C LEU A 46 13.50 -18.83 -8.01
N GLU A 47 13.64 -19.60 -9.10
CA GLU A 47 14.78 -20.51 -9.31
C GLU A 47 16.11 -19.76 -9.42
N LYS A 48 16.12 -18.60 -10.08
CA LYS A 48 17.33 -17.79 -10.24
C LYS A 48 17.58 -16.86 -9.05
N HIS A 49 16.52 -16.40 -8.39
CA HIS A 49 16.61 -15.47 -7.27
C HIS A 49 15.74 -15.95 -6.10
N PRO A 50 16.18 -16.97 -5.34
CA PRO A 50 15.38 -17.57 -4.27
C PRO A 50 15.05 -16.58 -3.15
N PHE A 51 15.89 -15.56 -2.95
CA PHE A 51 15.65 -14.51 -1.95
C PHE A 51 14.66 -13.45 -2.40
N PHE A 52 14.20 -13.46 -3.67
CA PHE A 52 13.34 -12.42 -4.23
C PHE A 52 12.06 -12.20 -3.41
N ILE A 53 11.41 -13.29 -2.97
CA ILE A 53 10.20 -13.21 -2.14
C ILE A 53 10.50 -12.44 -0.86
N TRP A 54 11.61 -12.75 -0.19
CA TRP A 54 11.96 -12.14 1.10
C TRP A 54 12.45 -10.70 0.94
N THR A 55 13.19 -10.39 -0.12
CA THR A 55 13.79 -9.07 -0.32
C THR A 55 12.80 -8.04 -0.88
N TYR A 56 11.93 -8.43 -1.80
CA TYR A 56 11.06 -7.50 -2.53
C TYR A 56 9.57 -7.67 -2.23
N ARG A 57 9.15 -8.85 -1.75
CA ARG A 57 7.77 -9.16 -1.37
C ARG A 57 7.62 -9.62 0.08
N GLY A 58 8.61 -9.33 0.94
CA GLY A 58 8.63 -9.85 2.31
C GLY A 58 7.40 -9.45 3.12
N LEU A 59 6.88 -8.24 2.92
CA LEU A 59 5.68 -7.75 3.61
C LEU A 59 4.40 -8.47 3.17
N ASP A 60 4.27 -8.79 1.88
CA ASP A 60 3.17 -9.59 1.33
C ASP A 60 3.24 -11.03 1.88
N THR A 61 4.42 -11.63 1.90
CA THR A 61 4.64 -12.97 2.48
C THR A 61 4.33 -13.00 3.98
N LEU A 62 4.77 -12.00 4.75
CA LEU A 62 4.43 -11.90 6.17
C LEU A 62 2.92 -11.80 6.38
N THR A 63 2.24 -10.98 5.59
CA THR A 63 0.79 -10.82 5.66
C THR A 63 0.07 -12.14 5.35
N GLN A 64 0.51 -12.89 4.34
CA GLN A 64 -0.02 -14.21 4.01
C GLN A 64 0.18 -15.22 5.15
N VAL A 65 1.33 -15.21 5.82
CA VAL A 65 1.57 -16.06 7.00
C VAL A 65 0.61 -15.71 8.15
N PHE A 66 0.41 -14.42 8.42
CA PHE A 66 -0.55 -13.98 9.43
C PHE A 66 -1.98 -14.39 9.10
N LEU A 67 -2.38 -14.29 7.83
CA LEU A 67 -3.71 -14.75 7.38
C LEU A 67 -3.89 -16.25 7.62
N LEU A 68 -2.91 -17.07 7.23
CA LEU A 68 -2.95 -18.51 7.45
C LEU A 68 -3.02 -18.86 8.95
N LEU A 69 -2.25 -18.17 9.78
CA LEU A 69 -2.29 -18.34 11.23
C LEU A 69 -3.67 -17.97 11.80
N ALA A 70 -4.22 -16.83 11.41
CA ALA A 70 -5.54 -16.39 11.84
C ALA A 70 -6.64 -17.38 11.42
N THR A 71 -6.57 -17.91 10.19
CA THR A 71 -7.48 -18.95 9.72
C THR A 71 -7.35 -20.23 10.56
N ALA A 72 -6.13 -20.69 10.83
CA ALA A 72 -5.90 -21.88 11.64
C ALA A 72 -6.46 -21.73 13.07
N LEU A 73 -6.22 -20.56 13.70
CA LEU A 73 -6.78 -20.26 15.02
C LEU A 73 -8.30 -20.18 15.00
N GLY A 74 -8.89 -19.57 13.98
CA GLY A 74 -10.35 -19.50 13.81
C GLY A 74 -10.97 -20.88 13.67
N VAL A 75 -10.40 -21.75 12.83
CA VAL A 75 -10.86 -23.14 12.68
C VAL A 75 -10.71 -23.90 13.99
N THR A 76 -9.57 -23.74 14.68
CA THR A 76 -9.33 -24.39 15.98
C THR A 76 -10.34 -23.94 17.03
N ALA A 77 -10.69 -22.64 17.05
CA ALA A 77 -11.72 -22.12 17.96
C ALA A 77 -13.11 -22.68 17.65
N LEU A 78 -13.46 -22.88 16.38
CA LEU A 78 -14.74 -23.47 15.98
C LEU A 78 -14.82 -24.98 16.27
N LEU A 79 -13.69 -25.68 16.24
CA LEU A 79 -13.60 -27.12 16.49
C LEU A 79 -13.29 -27.45 17.96
N ARG A 80 -13.08 -26.44 18.80
CA ARG A 80 -12.90 -26.63 20.22
C ARG A 80 -14.21 -27.15 20.79
N GLU A 81 -14.18 -28.35 21.37
CA GLU A 81 -15.29 -28.84 22.18
C GLU A 81 -15.53 -27.85 23.34
N ASP A 82 -16.77 -27.40 23.51
CA ASP A 82 -17.17 -26.57 24.65
C ASP A 82 -17.19 -27.42 25.93
N GLU A 83 -16.02 -27.83 26.41
CA GLU A 83 -15.90 -28.36 27.76
C GLU A 83 -15.85 -27.20 28.76
N GLY A 84 -17.03 -26.74 29.15
CA GLY A 84 -17.26 -25.94 30.35
C GLY A 84 -18.43 -26.56 31.14
N PRO A 85 -18.17 -27.25 32.26
CA PRO A 85 -19.25 -27.78 33.09
C PRO A 85 -19.93 -26.62 33.84
N GLY A 86 -21.20 -26.34 33.51
CA GLY A 86 -22.08 -25.57 34.39
C GLY A 86 -22.64 -24.24 33.88
N VAL A 87 -23.14 -24.18 32.64
CA VAL A 87 -24.10 -23.11 32.26
C VAL A 87 -25.39 -23.76 31.74
N GLU A 88 -25.91 -24.72 32.51
CA GLU A 88 -27.35 -24.78 32.66
C GLU A 88 -27.70 -23.56 33.51
N GLU A 89 -28.18 -22.48 32.88
CA GLU A 89 -28.82 -21.41 33.63
C GLU A 89 -30.03 -22.04 34.34
N GLU A 90 -29.88 -22.39 35.61
CA GLU A 90 -31.02 -22.72 36.44
C GLU A 90 -31.96 -21.49 36.44
N PRO A 91 -33.21 -21.62 35.95
CA PRO A 91 -34.13 -20.50 35.97
C PRO A 91 -34.41 -20.16 37.44
N VAL A 92 -33.98 -18.98 37.87
CA VAL A 92 -34.40 -18.41 39.15
C VAL A 92 -35.91 -18.25 39.11
N VAL A 93 -36.62 -19.15 39.77
CA VAL A 93 -38.07 -19.01 40.01
C VAL A 93 -38.22 -17.91 41.06
N GLU A 94 -38.57 -16.70 40.63
CA GLU A 94 -39.02 -15.66 41.55
C GLU A 94 -40.29 -16.17 42.23
N GLY A 95 -40.20 -16.44 43.54
CA GLY A 95 -41.34 -16.83 44.35
C GLY A 95 -42.34 -15.68 44.41
N GLU A 96 -43.60 -15.99 44.11
CA GLU A 96 -44.73 -15.12 44.45
C GLU A 96 -44.77 -14.92 45.97
N GLU A 97 -44.46 -13.71 46.43
CA GLU A 97 -44.86 -13.28 47.77
C GLU A 97 -46.35 -12.89 47.74
N GLY A 98 -47.14 -13.62 48.52
CA GLY A 98 -48.59 -13.41 48.70
C GLY A 98 -48.97 -12.32 49.68
#